data_AF-A0AAX2UII7-F1
#
_entry.id   AF-A0AAX2UII7-F1
#
_cell.length_a   1.000
_cell.length_b   1.000
_cell.length_c   1.000
_cell.angle_alpha   90.00
_cell.angle_beta   90.00
_cell.angle_gamma   90.00
#
_symmetry.space_group_name_H-M   'P 1'
#
loop_
_entity.id
_entity.type
_entity.pdbx_description
1 polymer ?
#
loop_
_entity_poly.entity_id
_entity_poly.type
_entity_poly.pdbx_seq_one_letter_code
_entity_poly.pdbx_strand_id
1 'polypeptide(L)'
;MIKTYYKIEDEVTVEELVSFISHEKDFCWSNYANFTLNGYEFTLSRSDYNPLEDDSYAPKLLSFSKKYTYGVKELRNKEGELINIIDECDDLDEVESWLEKNDYVYAPFEKYEHGLIAFRLLTDKYSNLTCRFDSCIGGYLVMKKSDLREFRNVKKLTDKVLQKEFAYWNSLLGSFTNYINGSQYEANIESNGFYESYFANSLEELCEFILPFLNK
;
A
#
# COMPACT_ATOMS: atom_id res chain seq x y z
N MET A 1 -4.66 -4.97 -31.30
CA MET A 1 -3.72 -5.49 -30.29
C MET A 1 -3.33 -6.90 -30.72
N ILE A 2 -2.05 -7.19 -30.94
CA ILE A 2 -1.59 -8.50 -31.44
C ILE A 2 -1.42 -9.42 -30.22
N LYS A 3 -2.27 -10.44 -30.07
CA LYS A 3 -2.10 -11.47 -29.03
C LYS A 3 -0.96 -12.39 -29.43
N THR A 4 0.10 -12.43 -28.64
CA THR A 4 1.21 -13.37 -28.84
C THR A 4 0.92 -14.64 -28.05
N TYR A 5 1.01 -15.80 -28.70
CA TYR A 5 0.80 -17.11 -28.10
C TYR A 5 2.14 -17.79 -27.89
N TYR A 6 2.46 -18.15 -26.65
CA TYR A 6 3.62 -18.98 -26.35
C TYR A 6 3.16 -20.25 -25.62
N LYS A 7 3.89 -21.34 -25.85
CA LYS A 7 3.75 -22.60 -25.12
C LYS A 7 5.13 -22.88 -24.54
N ILE A 8 5.21 -23.01 -23.21
CA ILE A 8 6.47 -23.35 -22.55
C ILE A 8 6.38 -24.82 -22.15
N GLU A 9 7.36 -25.61 -22.61
CA GLU A 9 7.40 -27.07 -22.43
C GLU A 9 8.30 -27.50 -21.26
N ASP A 10 9.14 -26.60 -20.75
CA ASP A 10 10.04 -26.78 -19.60
C ASP A 10 9.58 -25.95 -18.39
N GLU A 11 10.09 -26.25 -17.19
CA GLU A 11 9.78 -25.49 -15.98
C GLU A 11 10.33 -24.05 -16.08
N VAL A 12 9.46 -23.05 -15.90
CA VAL A 12 9.81 -21.63 -15.93
C VAL A 12 10.25 -21.17 -14.56
N THR A 13 11.32 -20.40 -14.47
CA THR A 13 11.75 -19.71 -13.24
C THR A 13 11.18 -18.29 -13.14
N VAL A 14 11.15 -17.73 -11.93
CA VAL A 14 10.73 -16.33 -11.70
C VAL A 14 11.58 -15.35 -12.51
N GLU A 15 12.90 -15.55 -12.54
CA GLU A 15 13.84 -14.67 -13.25
C GLU A 15 13.57 -14.66 -14.77
N GLU A 16 13.31 -15.82 -15.36
CA GLU A 16 12.96 -15.95 -16.78
C GLU A 16 11.64 -15.25 -17.10
N LEU A 17 10.63 -15.42 -16.24
CA LEU A 17 9.33 -14.78 -16.42
C LEU A 17 9.40 -13.25 -16.27
N VAL A 18 10.17 -12.76 -15.30
CA VAL A 18 10.46 -11.32 -15.13
C VAL A 18 11.13 -10.76 -16.37
N SER A 19 12.13 -11.46 -16.90
CA SER A 19 12.85 -11.03 -18.11
C SER A 19 11.92 -10.98 -19.32
N PHE A 20 11.10 -12.02 -19.52
CA PHE A 20 10.11 -12.09 -20.59
C PHE A 20 9.09 -10.95 -20.50
N ILE A 21 8.48 -10.72 -19.34
CA ILE A 21 7.48 -9.65 -19.16
C ILE A 21 8.13 -8.28 -19.34
N SER A 22 9.30 -8.06 -18.75
CA SER A 22 9.98 -6.75 -18.80
C SER A 22 10.43 -6.38 -20.22
N HIS A 23 11.03 -7.32 -20.95
CA HIS A 23 11.73 -7.04 -22.20
C HIS A 23 10.96 -7.50 -23.44
N GLU A 24 10.33 -8.67 -23.42
CA GLU A 24 9.58 -9.17 -24.60
C GLU A 24 8.15 -8.64 -24.67
N LYS A 25 7.60 -8.18 -23.53
CA LYS A 25 6.29 -7.51 -23.47
C LYS A 25 6.39 -6.01 -23.22
N ASP A 26 7.61 -5.47 -23.25
CA ASP A 26 7.91 -4.05 -23.04
C ASP A 26 7.26 -3.45 -21.78
N PHE A 27 6.95 -4.28 -20.78
CA PHE A 27 6.16 -3.86 -19.62
C PHE A 27 6.85 -2.75 -18.82
N CYS A 28 8.18 -2.75 -18.79
CA CYS A 28 8.97 -1.70 -18.15
C CYS A 28 8.78 -0.31 -18.78
N TRP A 29 8.33 -0.24 -20.04
CA TRP A 29 8.09 1.00 -20.78
C TRP A 29 6.61 1.32 -20.93
N SER A 30 5.79 0.31 -21.26
CA SER A 30 4.36 0.46 -21.51
C SER A 30 3.53 0.51 -20.22
N ASN A 31 4.04 -0.06 -19.12
CA ASN A 31 3.31 -0.32 -17.88
C ASN A 31 2.03 -1.14 -18.09
N TYR A 32 1.96 -1.86 -19.21
CA TYR A 32 0.83 -2.68 -19.61
C TYR A 32 1.29 -3.82 -20.52
N ALA A 33 0.88 -5.05 -20.23
CA ALA A 33 1.14 -6.21 -21.06
C ALA A 33 -0.11 -7.08 -21.14
N ASN A 34 -0.43 -7.57 -22.34
CA ASN A 34 -1.41 -8.63 -22.52
C ASN A 34 -0.79 -9.74 -23.35
N PHE A 35 -0.88 -10.97 -22.87
CA PHE A 35 -0.37 -12.15 -23.56
C PHE A 35 -1.14 -13.41 -23.18
N THR A 36 -1.04 -14.42 -24.04
CA THR A 36 -1.61 -15.74 -23.76
C THR A 36 -0.48 -16.74 -23.58
N LEU A 37 -0.51 -17.47 -22.46
CA LEU A 37 0.48 -18.49 -22.13
C LEU A 37 -0.22 -19.74 -21.59
N ASN A 38 0.09 -20.91 -22.16
CA ASN A 38 -0.45 -22.21 -21.72
C ASN A 38 -2.00 -22.24 -21.55
N GLY A 39 -2.72 -21.51 -22.39
CA GLY A 39 -4.20 -21.46 -22.36
C GLY A 39 -4.81 -20.49 -21.35
N TYR A 40 -3.98 -19.68 -20.68
CA TYR A 40 -4.39 -18.57 -19.84
C TYR A 40 -4.13 -17.23 -20.55
N GLU A 41 -5.09 -16.32 -20.48
CA GLU A 41 -4.91 -14.92 -20.87
C GLU A 41 -4.48 -14.11 -19.65
N PHE A 42 -3.34 -13.43 -19.78
CA PHE A 42 -2.77 -12.57 -18.75
C PHE A 42 -2.90 -11.12 -19.20
N THR A 43 -3.44 -10.28 -18.33
CA THR A 43 -3.40 -8.82 -18.47
C THR A 43 -2.69 -8.26 -17.25
N LEU A 44 -1.53 -7.65 -17.48
CA LEU A 44 -0.71 -7.02 -16.46
C LEU A 44 -0.74 -5.51 -16.64
N SER A 45 -0.83 -4.76 -15.55
CA SER A 45 -0.78 -3.30 -15.56
C SER A 45 -0.12 -2.76 -14.30
N ARG A 46 0.29 -1.49 -14.33
CA ARG A 46 0.41 -0.76 -13.06
C ARG A 46 -0.95 -0.70 -12.39
N SER A 47 -0.95 -0.92 -11.08
CA SER A 47 -2.17 -0.82 -10.29
C SER A 47 -2.47 0.64 -9.98
N ASP A 48 -3.76 1.00 -10.02
CA ASP A 48 -4.30 2.25 -9.50
C ASP A 48 -4.88 2.08 -8.08
N TYR A 49 -4.77 0.88 -7.50
CA TYR A 49 -5.26 0.57 -6.17
C TYR A 49 -4.45 1.30 -5.09
N ASN A 50 -5.10 2.20 -4.36
CA ASN A 50 -4.52 2.87 -3.21
C ASN A 50 -4.80 2.07 -1.93
N PRO A 51 -3.80 1.40 -1.33
CA PRO A 51 -4.01 0.52 -0.17
C PRO A 51 -4.48 1.25 1.11
N LEU A 52 -4.47 2.58 1.12
CA LEU A 52 -4.93 3.39 2.26
C LEU A 52 -6.27 4.10 2.02
N GLU A 53 -6.82 4.03 0.80
CA GLU A 53 -8.10 4.65 0.45
C GLU A 53 -9.12 3.65 -0.07
N ASP A 54 -8.69 2.64 -0.81
CA ASP A 54 -9.58 1.66 -1.44
C ASP A 54 -9.89 0.45 -0.55
N ASP A 55 -9.07 0.19 0.48
CA ASP A 55 -9.43 -0.75 1.55
C ASP A 55 -10.36 -0.05 2.56
N SER A 56 -11.59 -0.55 2.64
CA SER A 56 -12.63 -0.03 3.55
C SER A 56 -12.23 -0.06 5.03
N TYR A 57 -11.22 -0.84 5.39
CA TYR A 57 -10.73 -0.99 6.76
C TYR A 57 -9.29 -0.51 6.95
N ALA A 58 -8.72 0.21 5.96
CA ALA A 58 -7.42 0.84 6.14
C ALA A 58 -7.48 2.01 7.13
N PRO A 59 -6.40 2.26 7.90
CA PRO A 59 -6.27 3.50 8.64
C PRO A 59 -6.18 4.68 7.66
N LYS A 60 -6.69 5.83 8.09
CA LYS A 60 -6.47 7.07 7.35
C LYS A 60 -5.03 7.52 7.52
N LEU A 61 -4.39 7.94 6.43
CA LEU A 61 -3.10 8.61 6.48
C LEU A 61 -3.33 10.11 6.67
N LEU A 62 -3.22 10.58 7.92
CA LEU A 62 -3.15 12.01 8.22
C LEU A 62 -1.78 12.54 7.78
N SER A 63 -1.77 13.36 6.75
CA SER A 63 -0.55 13.80 6.06
C SER A 63 -0.14 15.20 6.48
N PHE A 64 1.13 15.43 6.75
CA PHE A 64 1.72 16.76 7.00
C PHE A 64 2.38 17.36 5.76
N SER A 65 2.38 16.62 4.64
CA SER A 65 3.01 17.07 3.40
C SER A 65 2.26 18.27 2.80
N LYS A 66 2.95 19.38 2.60
CA LYS A 66 2.41 20.52 1.82
C LYS A 66 2.64 20.37 0.32
N LYS A 67 3.59 19.51 -0.07
CA LYS A 67 4.04 19.32 -1.47
C LYS A 67 3.23 18.26 -2.21
N TYR A 68 2.77 17.23 -1.50
CA TYR A 68 2.10 16.07 -2.08
C TYR A 68 0.68 15.96 -1.56
N THR A 69 -0.24 15.55 -2.44
CA THR A 69 -1.68 15.48 -2.18
C THR A 69 -2.12 14.13 -1.61
N TYR A 70 -1.20 13.30 -1.10
CA TYR A 70 -1.58 12.03 -0.51
C TYR A 70 -2.16 12.18 0.90
N GLY A 71 -3.09 11.27 1.22
CA GLY A 71 -3.73 11.19 2.52
C GLY A 71 -4.68 12.35 2.79
N VAL A 72 -5.16 12.41 4.03
CA VAL A 72 -6.12 13.42 4.49
C VAL A 72 -5.42 14.50 5.30
N LYS A 73 -6.03 15.70 5.34
CA LYS A 73 -5.69 16.78 6.28
C LYS A 73 -6.73 16.91 7.40
N GLU A 74 -7.92 16.41 7.14
CA GLU A 74 -9.09 16.63 7.97
C GLU A 74 -9.56 15.33 8.62
N LEU A 75 -9.96 15.41 9.89
CA LEU A 75 -10.51 14.30 10.66
C LEU A 75 -11.80 14.72 11.35
N ARG A 76 -12.65 13.75 11.65
CA ARG A 76 -13.88 14.02 12.39
C ARG A 76 -13.61 14.06 13.89
N ASN A 77 -14.02 15.12 14.57
CA ASN A 77 -14.03 15.16 16.03
C ASN A 77 -15.09 14.19 16.59
N LYS A 78 -15.22 14.10 17.92
CA LYS A 78 -16.20 13.22 18.57
C LYS A 78 -17.66 13.66 18.35
N GLU A 79 -17.88 14.93 18.06
CA GLU A 79 -19.18 15.51 17.67
C GLU A 79 -19.52 15.25 16.19
N GLY A 80 -18.57 14.72 15.40
CA GLY A 80 -18.75 14.39 13.99
C GLY A 80 -18.38 15.51 13.01
N GLU A 81 -17.93 16.66 13.52
CA GLU A 81 -17.48 17.80 12.71
C GLU A 81 -16.11 17.51 12.08
N LEU A 82 -15.93 17.93 10.83
CA LEU A 82 -14.69 17.75 10.09
C LEU A 82 -13.74 18.91 10.39
N ILE A 83 -12.56 18.61 10.91
CA ILE A 83 -11.58 19.59 11.38
C ILE A 83 -10.27 19.40 10.63
N ASN A 84 -9.69 20.48 10.09
CA ASN A 84 -8.36 20.45 9.51
C ASN A 84 -7.30 20.46 10.61
N ILE A 85 -6.66 19.32 10.82
CA ILE A 85 -5.73 19.12 11.93
C ILE A 85 -4.45 19.93 11.74
N ILE A 86 -4.06 20.20 10.49
CA ILE A 86 -2.81 20.90 10.18
C ILE A 86 -2.90 22.40 10.46
N ASP A 87 -4.11 22.95 10.41
CA ASP A 87 -4.36 24.37 10.65
C ASP A 87 -4.69 24.65 12.13
N GLU A 88 -5.20 23.65 12.86
CA GLU A 88 -5.70 23.77 14.23
C GLU A 88 -4.71 23.32 15.30
N CYS A 89 -3.55 22.76 14.92
CA CYS A 89 -2.53 22.30 15.84
C CYS A 89 -1.17 22.90 15.47
N ASP A 90 -0.49 23.49 16.45
CA ASP A 90 0.78 24.17 16.25
C ASP A 90 1.97 23.19 16.22
N ASP A 91 1.85 22.04 16.90
CA ASP A 91 2.89 21.02 16.99
C ASP A 91 2.37 19.58 17.08
N LEU A 92 3.31 18.62 17.16
CA LEU A 92 3.00 17.19 17.22
C LEU A 92 2.28 16.78 18.52
N ASP A 93 2.58 17.44 19.64
CA ASP A 93 2.01 17.12 20.95
C ASP A 93 0.52 17.53 20.99
N GLU A 94 0.19 18.66 20.34
CA GLU A 94 -1.18 19.10 20.15
C GLU A 94 -1.98 18.16 19.24
N VAL A 95 -1.38 17.69 18.14
CA VAL A 95 -2.02 16.70 17.26
C VAL A 95 -2.33 15.40 18.01
N GLU A 96 -1.37 14.85 18.75
CA GLU A 96 -1.58 13.63 19.53
C GLU A 96 -2.65 13.83 20.61
N SER A 97 -2.61 14.95 21.33
CA SER A 97 -3.63 15.32 22.33
C SER A 97 -5.03 15.43 21.71
N TRP A 98 -5.13 16.01 20.51
CA TRP A 98 -6.38 16.10 19.76
C TRP A 98 -6.90 14.71 19.37
N LEU A 99 -6.03 13.84 18.86
CA LEU A 99 -6.38 12.46 18.46
C LEU A 99 -6.88 11.65 19.66
N GLU A 100 -6.21 11.76 20.80
CA GLU A 100 -6.61 11.09 22.05
C GLU A 100 -7.99 11.55 22.54
N LYS A 101 -8.19 12.87 22.60
CA LYS A 101 -9.45 13.50 23.02
C LYS A 101 -10.62 13.10 22.12
N ASN A 102 -10.36 12.76 20.86
CA ASN A 102 -11.35 12.38 19.86
C ASN A 102 -11.40 10.87 19.59
N ASP A 103 -10.89 10.05 20.50
CA ASP A 103 -10.98 8.59 20.48
C ASP A 103 -10.34 7.93 19.25
N TYR A 104 -9.24 8.47 18.76
CA TYR A 104 -8.42 7.82 17.75
C TYR A 104 -7.38 6.87 18.37
N VAL A 105 -7.10 5.79 17.66
CA VAL A 105 -5.83 5.07 17.71
C VAL A 105 -4.96 5.67 16.63
N TYR A 106 -3.69 5.93 16.95
CA TYR A 106 -2.76 6.55 16.02
C TYR A 106 -1.36 5.98 16.18
N ALA A 107 -0.58 6.07 15.10
CA ALA A 107 0.84 5.76 15.10
C ALA A 107 1.56 6.72 14.14
N PRO A 108 2.66 7.36 14.57
CA PRO A 108 3.43 8.24 13.70
C PRO A 108 4.11 7.46 12.60
N PHE A 109 4.31 8.09 11.45
CA PHE A 109 5.13 7.53 10.37
C PHE A 109 6.23 8.50 9.94
N GLU A 110 7.37 7.94 9.58
CA GLU A 110 8.45 8.64 8.92
C GLU A 110 8.15 8.73 7.43
N LYS A 111 8.43 9.91 6.85
CA LYS A 111 8.55 10.12 5.41
C LYS A 111 10.01 10.39 5.09
N TYR A 112 10.61 9.57 4.22
CA TYR A 112 11.92 9.78 3.61
C TYR A 112 11.74 10.19 2.14
N GLU A 113 12.48 11.20 1.69
CA GLU A 113 12.38 11.74 0.32
C GLU A 113 13.78 11.96 -0.29
N HIS A 114 14.19 11.06 -1.17
CA HIS A 114 15.45 11.17 -1.92
C HIS A 114 15.32 10.51 -3.29
N GLY A 115 14.85 11.27 -4.27
CA GLY A 115 14.47 10.75 -5.60
C GLY A 115 13.13 10.01 -5.58
N LEU A 116 12.98 9.04 -4.68
CA LEU A 116 11.72 8.36 -4.36
C LEU A 116 11.23 8.75 -2.97
N ILE A 117 9.95 8.45 -2.68
CA ILE A 117 9.34 8.67 -1.37
C ILE A 117 9.19 7.32 -0.69
N ALA A 118 9.64 7.19 0.55
CA ALA A 118 9.44 5.98 1.35
C ALA A 118 8.75 6.31 2.67
N PHE A 119 7.87 5.42 3.11
CA PHE A 119 7.16 5.53 4.38
C PHE A 119 7.50 4.35 5.29
N ARG A 120 7.60 4.62 6.58
CA ARG A 120 7.79 3.58 7.60
C ARG A 120 7.07 3.98 8.88
N LEU A 121 6.38 3.02 9.51
CA LEU A 121 5.76 3.28 10.81
C LEU A 121 6.84 3.45 11.88
N LEU A 122 6.66 4.43 12.76
CA LEU A 122 7.53 4.66 13.89
C LEU A 122 6.96 4.01 15.15
N THR A 123 7.83 3.63 16.08
CA THR A 123 7.41 3.15 17.40
C THR A 123 6.84 4.28 18.26
N ASP A 124 7.37 5.49 18.09
CA ASP A 124 6.91 6.74 18.70
C ASP A 124 7.43 7.95 17.89
N LYS A 125 7.01 9.17 18.25
CA LYS A 125 7.47 10.41 17.59
C LYS A 125 8.94 10.78 17.86
N TYR A 126 9.61 10.12 18.82
CA TYR A 126 11.01 10.38 19.16
C TYR A 126 11.98 9.37 18.53
N SER A 127 11.43 8.44 17.74
CA SER A 127 12.17 7.39 17.07
C SER A 127 13.18 7.98 16.08
N ASN A 128 14.36 7.36 15.99
CA ASN A 128 15.40 7.81 15.08
C ASN A 128 14.94 7.67 13.62
N LEU A 129 14.99 8.78 12.90
CA LEU A 129 14.74 8.81 11.47
C LEU A 129 15.91 8.18 10.70
N THR A 130 15.58 7.60 9.56
CA THR A 130 16.50 6.90 8.65
C THR A 130 17.61 7.83 8.13
N CYS A 131 17.26 9.05 7.73
CA CYS A 131 18.21 10.07 7.31
C CYS A 131 17.80 11.44 7.84
N ARG A 132 18.66 12.12 8.61
CA ARG A 132 18.30 13.43 9.21
C ARG A 132 18.00 14.55 8.21
N PHE A 133 18.48 14.43 6.97
CA PHE A 133 18.30 15.46 5.95
C PHE A 133 17.06 15.23 5.09
N ASP A 134 16.81 13.96 4.76
CA ASP A 134 15.77 13.57 3.81
C ASP A 134 14.54 12.99 4.51
N SER A 135 14.61 12.76 5.83
CA SER A 135 13.50 12.24 6.62
C SER A 135 12.85 13.28 7.53
N CYS A 136 11.55 13.17 7.70
CA CYS A 136 10.79 13.84 8.75
C CYS A 136 9.63 12.95 9.24
N ILE A 137 8.94 13.37 10.31
CA ILE A 137 7.62 12.82 10.62
C ILE A 137 6.64 13.30 9.55
N GLY A 138 6.15 12.36 8.75
CA GLY A 138 5.25 12.65 7.64
C GLY A 138 3.80 12.84 8.06
N GLY A 139 3.46 12.43 9.27
CA GLY A 139 2.12 12.46 9.83
C GLY A 139 1.81 11.22 10.68
N TYR A 140 0.54 10.82 10.68
CA TYR A 140 0.05 9.68 11.47
C TYR A 140 -0.85 8.78 10.62
N LEU A 141 -0.76 7.47 10.85
CA LEU A 141 -1.87 6.57 10.53
C LEU A 141 -2.88 6.62 11.67
N VAL A 142 -4.16 6.80 11.36
CA VAL A 142 -5.21 7.00 12.37
C VAL A 142 -6.48 6.20 12.06
N MET A 143 -7.13 5.69 13.10
CA MET A 143 -8.44 5.04 13.01
C MET A 143 -9.23 5.28 14.28
N LYS A 144 -10.55 5.48 14.20
CA LYS A 144 -11.37 5.58 15.42
C LYS A 144 -11.30 4.26 16.19
N LYS A 145 -11.23 4.36 17.52
CA LYS A 145 -11.22 3.19 18.42
C LYS A 145 -12.47 2.31 18.24
N SER A 146 -13.62 2.90 17.91
CA SER A 146 -14.86 2.17 17.61
C SER A 146 -14.69 1.25 16.40
N ASP A 147 -14.21 1.82 15.31
CA ASP A 147 -14.11 1.17 14.01
C ASP A 147 -13.08 0.04 14.07
N LEU A 148 -11.94 0.29 14.75
CA LEU A 148 -10.93 -0.74 14.96
C LEU A 148 -11.45 -1.91 15.81
N ARG A 149 -12.29 -1.64 16.82
CA ARG A 149 -12.89 -2.69 17.66
C ARG A 149 -13.88 -3.53 16.86
N GLU A 150 -14.70 -2.88 16.03
CA GLU A 150 -15.64 -3.54 15.13
C GLU A 150 -14.88 -4.43 14.14
N PHE A 151 -13.89 -3.86 13.44
CA PHE A 151 -13.08 -4.58 12.46
C PHE A 151 -12.34 -5.78 13.04
N ARG A 152 -11.72 -5.63 14.21
CA ARG A 152 -11.03 -6.74 14.89
C ARG A 152 -11.97 -7.64 15.68
N ASN A 153 -13.26 -7.34 15.72
CA ASN A 153 -14.28 -8.05 16.49
C ASN A 153 -13.87 -8.24 17.96
N VAL A 154 -13.44 -7.15 18.60
CA VAL A 154 -13.01 -7.15 20.00
C VAL A 154 -13.73 -6.08 20.81
N LYS A 155 -14.06 -6.40 22.07
CA LYS A 155 -14.66 -5.41 22.99
C LYS A 155 -13.67 -4.36 23.48
N LYS A 156 -12.39 -4.75 23.64
CA LYS A 156 -11.32 -3.90 24.16
C LYS A 156 -10.09 -4.01 23.27
N LEU A 157 -9.49 -2.87 22.96
CA LEU A 157 -8.18 -2.78 22.34
C LEU A 157 -7.12 -3.02 23.42
N THR A 158 -6.46 -4.16 23.34
CA THR A 158 -5.33 -4.51 24.22
C THR A 158 -4.03 -4.26 23.48
N ASP A 159 -2.91 -4.16 24.20
CA ASP A 159 -1.60 -3.93 23.59
C ASP A 159 -1.26 -5.00 22.54
N LYS A 160 -1.66 -6.25 22.78
CA LYS A 160 -1.49 -7.35 21.81
C LYS A 160 -2.28 -7.12 20.51
N VAL A 161 -3.47 -6.53 20.61
CA VAL A 161 -4.27 -6.17 19.42
C VAL A 161 -3.59 -5.02 18.69
N LEU A 162 -3.17 -3.98 19.42
CA LEU A 162 -2.51 -2.82 18.83
C LEU A 162 -1.17 -3.17 18.16
N GLN A 163 -0.37 -4.06 18.76
CA GLN A 163 0.87 -4.54 18.14
C GLN A 163 0.62 -5.23 16.79
N LYS A 164 -0.40 -6.09 16.72
CA LYS A 164 -0.80 -6.72 15.45
C LYS A 164 -1.31 -5.69 14.45
N GLU A 165 -2.06 -4.71 14.93
CA GLU A 165 -2.58 -3.63 14.11
C GLU A 165 -1.46 -2.78 13.50
N PHE A 166 -0.48 -2.38 14.31
CA PHE A 166 0.64 -1.57 13.86
C PHE A 166 1.58 -2.34 12.92
N ALA A 167 1.71 -3.66 13.09
CA ALA A 167 2.39 -4.49 12.10
C ALA A 167 1.65 -4.49 10.74
N TYR A 168 0.32 -4.57 10.76
CA TYR A 168 -0.50 -4.46 9.56
C TYR A 168 -0.36 -3.07 8.91
N TRP A 169 -0.45 -2.00 9.70
CA TRP A 169 -0.29 -0.62 9.23
C TRP A 169 1.09 -0.37 8.61
N ASN A 170 2.15 -0.94 9.17
CA ASN A 170 3.48 -0.84 8.59
C ASN A 170 3.56 -1.57 7.24
N SER A 171 2.89 -2.72 7.09
CA SER A 171 2.77 -3.40 5.81
C SER A 171 2.02 -2.54 4.78
N LEU A 172 0.93 -1.89 5.19
CA LEU A 172 0.17 -0.99 4.32
C LEU A 172 1.00 0.22 3.87
N LEU A 173 1.83 0.81 4.74
CA LEU A 173 2.77 1.86 4.35
C LEU A 173 3.81 1.39 3.33
N GLY A 174 4.24 0.13 3.43
CA GLY A 174 5.08 -0.51 2.42
C GLY A 174 4.38 -0.56 1.07
N SER A 175 3.16 -1.09 1.02
CA SER A 175 2.36 -1.11 -0.22
C SER A 175 2.08 0.29 -0.76
N PHE A 176 1.78 1.24 0.12
CA PHE A 176 1.53 2.63 -0.23
C PHE A 176 2.77 3.33 -0.79
N THR A 177 3.96 2.98 -0.28
CA THR A 177 5.24 3.42 -0.84
C THR A 177 5.37 2.97 -2.30
N ASN A 178 5.03 1.72 -2.61
CA ASN A 178 5.08 1.22 -3.98
C ASN A 178 4.05 1.90 -4.88
N TYR A 179 2.83 2.09 -4.38
CA TYR A 179 1.78 2.85 -5.08
C TYR A 179 2.24 4.27 -5.45
N ILE A 180 2.72 5.06 -4.48
CA ILE A 180 3.15 6.45 -4.70
C ILE A 180 4.32 6.56 -5.68
N ASN A 181 5.22 5.56 -5.68
CA ASN A 181 6.34 5.52 -6.62
C ASN A 181 5.98 4.84 -7.96
N GLY A 182 4.73 4.43 -8.17
CA GLY A 182 4.27 3.76 -9.39
C GLY A 182 4.90 2.38 -9.62
N SER A 183 5.27 1.70 -8.54
CA SER A 183 5.93 0.37 -8.53
C SER A 183 5.00 -0.74 -8.02
N GLN A 184 3.68 -0.50 -8.05
CA GLN A 184 2.66 -1.50 -7.74
C GLN A 184 2.00 -1.97 -9.03
N TYR A 185 1.71 -3.27 -9.09
CA TYR A 185 1.22 -3.94 -10.30
C TYR A 185 -0.02 -4.78 -10.00
N GLU A 186 -0.79 -5.03 -11.05
CA GLU A 186 -1.97 -5.90 -11.03
C GLU A 186 -1.83 -6.94 -12.15
N ALA A 187 -2.17 -8.19 -11.84
CA ALA A 187 -2.35 -9.26 -12.81
C ALA A 187 -3.80 -9.72 -12.81
N ASN A 188 -4.39 -9.78 -13.99
CA ASN A 188 -5.67 -10.43 -14.23
C ASN A 188 -5.44 -11.66 -15.12
N ILE A 189 -5.88 -12.82 -14.65
CA ILE A 189 -5.68 -14.13 -15.27
C ILE A 189 -7.03 -14.75 -15.62
N GLU A 190 -7.22 -15.09 -16.89
CA GLU A 190 -8.47 -15.66 -17.41
C GLU A 190 -8.25 -16.96 -18.18
N SER A 191 -9.12 -17.96 -17.96
CA SER A 191 -9.19 -19.16 -18.80
C SER A 191 -10.52 -19.89 -18.63
N ASN A 192 -11.26 -20.19 -19.70
CA ASN A 192 -12.44 -21.09 -19.71
C ASN A 192 -13.31 -21.10 -18.43
N GLY A 193 -13.84 -19.93 -18.03
CA GLY A 193 -14.73 -19.80 -16.86
C GLY A 193 -14.03 -19.58 -15.52
N PHE A 194 -12.70 -19.45 -15.53
CA PHE A 194 -11.87 -19.05 -14.41
C PHE A 194 -11.38 -17.61 -14.60
N TYR A 195 -11.42 -16.83 -13.52
CA TYR A 195 -10.91 -15.47 -13.41
C TYR A 195 -10.21 -15.31 -12.05
N GLU A 196 -8.99 -14.79 -12.05
CA GLU A 196 -8.27 -14.41 -10.84
C GLU A 196 -7.59 -13.06 -11.02
N SER A 197 -7.59 -12.24 -9.96
CA SER A 197 -6.94 -10.93 -9.92
C SER A 197 -6.02 -10.86 -8.71
N TYR A 198 -4.82 -10.29 -8.89
CA TYR A 198 -3.81 -10.21 -7.85
C TYR A 198 -3.03 -8.90 -7.93
N PHE A 199 -2.78 -8.30 -6.77
CA PHE A 199 -1.97 -7.10 -6.62
C PHE A 199 -0.60 -7.46 -6.05
N ALA A 200 0.44 -6.93 -6.68
CA ALA A 200 1.82 -7.15 -6.29
C ALA A 200 2.55 -5.83 -6.05
N ASN A 201 3.47 -5.84 -5.09
CA ASN A 201 4.33 -4.72 -4.73
C ASN A 201 5.64 -4.70 -5.53
N SER A 202 5.84 -5.69 -6.40
CA SER A 202 6.96 -5.77 -7.33
C SER A 202 6.60 -6.65 -8.53
N LEU A 203 7.36 -6.55 -9.61
CA LEU A 203 7.20 -7.45 -10.75
C LEU A 203 7.61 -8.88 -10.39
N GLU A 204 8.58 -9.04 -9.49
CA GLU A 204 9.01 -10.34 -8.99
C GLU A 204 7.88 -11.07 -8.26
N GLU A 205 7.23 -10.41 -7.30
CA GLU A 205 6.06 -10.96 -6.58
C GLU A 205 4.90 -11.28 -7.54
N LEU A 206 4.68 -10.44 -8.56
CA LEU A 206 3.69 -10.72 -9.61
C LEU A 206 4.02 -12.00 -10.38
N CYS A 207 5.30 -12.21 -10.69
CA CYS A 207 5.77 -13.40 -11.41
C CYS A 207 5.71 -14.65 -10.52
N GLU A 208 6.03 -14.56 -9.24
CA GLU A 208 5.86 -15.63 -8.26
C GLU A 208 4.40 -16.09 -8.18
N PHE A 209 3.46 -15.15 -8.23
CA PHE A 209 2.03 -15.46 -8.27
C PHE A 209 1.60 -16.14 -9.59
N ILE A 210 2.15 -15.71 -10.73
CA ILE A 210 1.80 -16.26 -12.05
C ILE A 210 2.41 -17.66 -12.27
N LEU A 211 3.58 -17.93 -11.71
CA LEU A 211 4.37 -19.14 -12.00
C LEU A 211 3.58 -20.47 -11.86
N PRO A 212 2.77 -20.68 -10.81
CA PRO A 212 1.98 -21.90 -10.63
C PRO A 212 0.92 -22.14 -11.73
N PHE A 213 0.56 -21.12 -12.51
CA PHE A 213 -0.34 -21.29 -13.68
C PHE A 213 0.41 -21.80 -14.91
N LEU A 214 1.72 -21.59 -14.97
CA LEU A 214 2.56 -21.89 -16.12
C LEU A 214 3.19 -23.28 -16.02
N ASN A 215 3.68 -23.64 -14.82
CA ASN A 215 4.40 -24.89 -14.56
C ASN A 215 3.49 -26.05 -14.15
N LYS A 216 2.29 -26.15 -14.74
CA LYS A 216 1.33 -27.23 -14.45
C LYS A 216 1.58 -28.49 -15.27
#